data_AF-A0A6N9RGL9-F1
#
_entry.id   AF-A0A6N9RGL9-F1
#
_cell.length_a   1.000
_cell.length_b   1.000
_cell.length_c   1.000
_cell.angle_alpha   90.00
_cell.angle_beta   90.00
_cell.angle_gamma   90.00
#
_symmetry.space_group_name_H-M   'P 1'
#
loop_
_entity.id
_entity.type
_entity.pdbx_description
1 polymer ?
#
loop_
_entity_poly.entity_id
_entity_poly.type
_entity_poly.pdbx_seq_one_letter_code
_entity_poly.pdbx_strand_id
1 'polypeptide(L)'
;MFDDIKKTHWARADKLRANMNGTDYKHLVPGLITVNHISDTFAARRAKLTACLSNPANPSDCGDAAPENIKVELENREDYTEVNALCLPEVDQLRLPEVGAVLEKACA
;
A
#
# COMPACT_ATOMS: atom_id res chain seq x y z
N MET A 1 1.51 7.88 -20.48
CA MET A 1 2.15 7.11 -19.39
C MET A 1 2.35 7.94 -18.13
N PHE A 2 3.19 9.00 -18.11
CA PHE A 2 3.29 9.87 -16.91
C PHE A 2 2.00 10.65 -16.62
N ASP A 3 1.26 11.05 -17.65
CA ASP A 3 0.02 11.83 -17.48
C ASP A 3 -1.13 10.99 -16.91
N ASP A 4 -1.12 9.68 -17.14
CA ASP A 4 -2.14 8.77 -16.62
C ASP A 4 -1.97 8.57 -15.10
N ILE A 5 -0.72 8.37 -14.67
CA ILE A 5 -0.35 8.30 -13.24
C ILE A 5 -0.71 9.62 -12.56
N LYS A 6 -0.34 10.76 -13.13
CA LYS A 6 -0.72 12.08 -12.61
C LYS A 6 -2.23 12.22 -12.46
N LYS A 7 -3.02 11.81 -13.46
CA LYS A 7 -4.49 11.86 -13.40
C LYS A 7 -5.04 10.99 -12.28
N THR A 8 -4.56 9.76 -12.12
CA THR A 8 -5.05 8.87 -11.04
C THR A 8 -4.70 9.40 -9.66
N HIS A 9 -3.49 9.92 -9.46
CA HIS A 9 -3.09 10.53 -8.19
C HIS A 9 -3.86 11.83 -7.91
N TRP A 10 -4.07 12.67 -8.92
CA TRP A 10 -4.89 13.89 -8.80
C TRP A 10 -6.34 13.57 -8.44
N ALA A 11 -6.96 12.57 -9.08
CA ALA A 11 -8.34 12.18 -8.79
C ALA A 11 -8.50 11.66 -7.35
N ARG A 12 -7.53 10.91 -6.82
CA ARG A 12 -7.52 10.48 -5.42
C ARG A 12 -7.32 11.66 -4.46
N ALA A 13 -6.41 12.58 -4.78
CA ALA A 13 -6.16 13.77 -3.99
C ALA A 13 -7.37 14.71 -3.92
N ASP A 14 -8.08 14.90 -5.04
CA ASP A 14 -9.26 15.76 -5.12
C ASP A 14 -10.43 15.19 -4.31
N LYS A 15 -10.62 13.86 -4.31
CA LYS A 15 -11.58 13.19 -3.42
C LYS A 15 -11.29 13.43 -1.94
N LEU A 16 -10.02 13.45 -1.53
CA LEU A 16 -9.63 13.74 -0.14
C LEU A 16 -9.86 15.22 0.21
N ARG A 17 -9.66 16.12 -0.77
CA ARG A 17 -9.83 17.57 -0.61
C ARG A 17 -11.29 17.96 -0.34
N ALA A 18 -12.25 17.25 -0.93
CA ALA A 18 -13.68 17.55 -0.81
C ALA A 18 -14.19 17.59 0.65
N ASN A 19 -13.50 16.92 1.58
CA ASN A 19 -13.89 16.84 2.99
C ASN A 19 -13.10 17.80 3.92
N MET A 20 -12.37 18.80 3.39
CA MET A 20 -11.36 19.54 4.16
C MET A 20 -11.39 21.06 3.94
N ASN A 21 -11.23 21.84 5.01
CA ASN A 21 -11.14 23.30 4.94
C ASN A 21 -9.83 23.74 4.28
N GLY A 22 -9.86 24.81 3.46
CA GLY A 22 -8.77 25.20 2.56
C GLY A 22 -7.42 25.50 3.25
N THR A 23 -7.42 25.81 4.55
CA THR A 23 -6.22 26.09 5.35
C THR A 23 -5.47 24.82 5.75
N ASP A 24 -6.18 23.71 5.96
CA ASP A 24 -5.62 22.42 6.42
C ASP A 24 -5.10 21.57 5.24
N TYR A 25 -5.61 21.84 4.04
CA TYR A 25 -5.25 21.20 2.77
C TYR A 25 -3.73 21.11 2.53
N LYS A 26 -3.00 22.21 2.78
CA LYS A 26 -1.58 22.32 2.44
C LYS A 26 -0.66 21.38 3.23
N HIS A 27 -1.13 20.90 4.39
CA HIS A 27 -0.36 20.01 5.26
C HIS A 27 -0.88 18.57 5.18
N LEU A 28 -2.20 18.40 5.07
CA LEU A 28 -2.81 17.08 5.15
C LEU A 28 -2.75 16.32 3.82
N VAL A 29 -2.98 16.98 2.67
CA VAL A 29 -3.05 16.28 1.38
C VAL A 29 -1.71 15.68 0.95
N PRO A 30 -0.55 16.38 1.02
CA PRO A 30 0.74 15.76 0.72
C PRO A 30 1.09 14.60 1.66
N GLY A 31 0.73 14.71 2.94
CA GLY A 31 0.92 13.64 3.92
C GLY A 31 0.08 12.40 3.59
N LEU A 32 -1.22 12.58 3.33
CA LEU A 32 -2.15 11.50 2.99
C LEU A 32 -1.79 10.80 1.67
N ILE A 33 -1.33 11.53 0.65
CA ILE A 33 -0.85 10.92 -0.60
C ILE A 33 0.40 10.08 -0.36
N THR A 34 1.30 10.55 0.51
CA THR A 34 2.53 9.83 0.86
C THR A 34 2.20 8.52 1.59
N VAL A 35 1.31 8.57 2.59
CA VAL A 35 0.82 7.37 3.28
C VAL A 35 0.16 6.42 2.29
N ASN A 36 -0.67 6.92 1.37
CA ASN A 36 -1.26 6.08 0.33
C ASN A 36 -0.25 5.39 -0.56
N HIS A 37 0.77 6.11 -0.99
CA HIS A 37 1.81 5.52 -1.81
C HIS A 37 2.60 4.43 -1.05
N ILE A 38 2.93 4.67 0.22
CA ILE A 38 3.62 3.69 1.07
C ILE A 38 2.78 2.42 1.25
N SER A 39 1.49 2.57 1.59
CA SER A 39 0.57 1.44 1.74
C SER A 39 0.39 0.65 0.45
N ASP A 40 0.24 1.33 -0.70
CA ASP A 40 0.12 0.68 -2.01
C ASP A 40 1.40 -0.09 -2.36
N THR A 41 2.58 0.47 -2.07
CA THR A 41 3.88 -0.16 -2.33
C THR A 41 4.12 -1.39 -1.44
N PHE A 42 3.77 -1.29 -0.15
CA PHE A 42 3.82 -2.41 0.78
C PHE A 42 2.90 -3.56 0.32
N ALA A 43 1.65 -3.25 -0.03
CA ALA A 43 0.69 -4.25 -0.49
C ALA A 43 1.14 -4.93 -1.79
N ALA A 44 1.70 -4.16 -2.73
CA ALA A 44 2.24 -4.70 -3.98
C ALA A 44 3.43 -5.63 -3.74
N ARG A 45 4.34 -5.28 -2.81
CA ARG A 45 5.47 -6.14 -2.44
C ARG A 45 5.00 -7.41 -1.74
N ARG A 46 4.09 -7.28 -0.77
CA ARG A 46 3.54 -8.43 -0.04
C ARG A 46 2.82 -9.42 -0.97
N ALA A 47 2.05 -8.93 -1.94
CA ALA A 47 1.40 -9.78 -2.95
C ALA A 47 2.42 -10.55 -3.81
N LYS A 48 3.53 -9.91 -4.19
CA LYS A 48 4.63 -10.58 -4.91
C LYS A 48 5.30 -11.66 -4.07
N LEU A 49 5.59 -11.36 -2.80
CA LEU A 49 6.17 -12.33 -1.86
C LEU A 49 5.23 -13.52 -1.64
N THR A 50 3.93 -13.28 -1.41
CA THR A 50 2.93 -14.35 -1.29
C THR A 50 2.90 -15.23 -2.55
N ALA A 51 2.94 -14.63 -3.74
CA ALA A 51 2.98 -15.39 -4.99
C ALA A 51 4.29 -16.17 -5.17
N CYS A 52 5.43 -15.62 -4.72
CA CYS A 52 6.73 -16.30 -4.68
C CYS A 52 6.66 -17.55 -3.81
N LEU A 53 6.26 -17.38 -2.54
CA LEU A 53 6.31 -18.39 -1.49
C LEU A 53 5.21 -19.47 -1.62
N SER A 54 4.08 -19.16 -2.28
CA SER A 54 2.98 -20.12 -2.44
C SER A 54 3.14 -21.08 -3.62
N ASN A 55 4.10 -20.83 -4.52
CA ASN A 55 4.30 -21.66 -5.70
C ASN A 55 5.66 -22.39 -5.62
N PRO A 56 5.65 -23.71 -5.39
CA PRO A 56 6.87 -24.52 -5.26
C PRO A 56 7.67 -24.66 -6.56
N ALA A 57 7.18 -24.14 -7.70
CA ALA A 57 7.87 -24.16 -8.99
C ALA A 57 8.53 -22.81 -9.36
N ASN A 58 8.52 -21.82 -8.46
CA ASN A 58 9.14 -20.52 -8.69
C ASN A 58 10.68 -20.60 -8.65
N PRO A 59 11.38 -19.59 -9.24
CA PRO A 59 12.85 -19.52 -9.19
C PRO A 59 13.36 -19.54 -7.74
N SER A 60 14.53 -20.16 -7.54
CA SER A 60 15.18 -20.38 -6.23
C SER A 60 15.40 -19.12 -5.38
N ASP A 61 15.29 -17.94 -5.99
CA ASP A 61 15.41 -16.63 -5.33
C ASP A 61 14.15 -16.25 -4.52
N CYS A 62 13.05 -17.00 -4.65
CA CYS A 62 11.78 -16.73 -3.96
C CYS A 62 11.73 -17.18 -2.50
N GLY A 63 12.71 -17.97 -2.03
CA GLY A 63 12.69 -18.61 -0.72
C GLY A 63 11.77 -19.84 -0.65
N ASP A 64 12.20 -20.89 0.04
CA ASP A 64 11.42 -22.10 0.28
C ASP A 64 10.77 -22.01 1.68
N ALA A 65 9.57 -21.42 1.75
CA ALA A 65 8.78 -21.43 2.95
C ALA A 65 7.75 -22.58 2.92
N ALA A 66 7.69 -23.35 4.00
CA ALA A 66 6.54 -24.24 4.22
C ALA A 66 5.24 -23.41 4.24
N PRO A 67 4.11 -23.92 3.74
CA PRO A 67 2.85 -23.18 3.68
C PRO A 67 2.40 -22.65 5.05
N GLU A 68 2.79 -23.32 6.12
CA GLU A 68 2.54 -22.93 7.52
C GLU A 68 3.36 -21.71 7.96
N ASN A 69 4.53 -21.50 7.36
CA ASN A 69 5.49 -20.44 7.70
C ASN A 69 5.36 -19.21 6.80
N ILE A 70 4.58 -19.26 5.72
CA ILE A 70 4.41 -18.13 4.79
C ILE A 70 4.04 -16.83 5.53
N LYS A 71 3.19 -16.90 6.56
CA LYS A 71 2.82 -15.70 7.33
C LYS A 71 4.01 -15.08 8.08
N VAL A 72 4.88 -15.92 8.64
CA VAL A 72 6.08 -15.49 9.36
C VAL A 72 7.09 -14.87 8.40
N GLU A 73 7.30 -15.49 7.24
CA GLU A 73 8.18 -14.95 6.20
C GLU A 73 7.67 -13.63 5.64
N LEU A 74 6.36 -13.47 5.45
CA LEU A 74 5.77 -12.20 5.01
C LEU A 74 5.95 -11.05 6.01
N GLU A 75 6.29 -11.34 7.27
CA GLU A 75 6.61 -10.34 8.29
C GLU A 75 8.11 -10.02 8.37
N ASN A 76 8.95 -10.72 7.59
CA ASN A 76 10.37 -10.43 7.53
C ASN A 76 10.63 -9.05 6.92
N ARG A 77 11.26 -8.16 7.69
CA ARG A 77 11.53 -6.78 7.30
C ARG A 77 12.59 -6.66 6.21
N GLU A 78 13.51 -7.61 6.11
CA GLU A 78 14.61 -7.57 5.14
C GLU A 78 14.08 -7.63 3.71
N ASP A 79 13.04 -8.44 3.47
CA ASP A 79 12.38 -8.61 2.17
C ASP A 79 11.70 -7.34 1.62
N TYR A 80 11.40 -6.38 2.48
CA TYR A 80 10.87 -5.07 2.07
C TYR A 80 12.00 -4.05 1.89
N THR A 81 13.05 -4.16 2.70
CA THR A 81 14.17 -3.21 2.70
C THR A 81 14.98 -3.31 1.40
N GLU A 82 15.13 -4.51 0.82
CA GLU A 82 15.84 -4.70 -0.46
C GLU A 82 15.23 -3.94 -1.65
N VAL A 83 13.92 -3.66 -1.60
CA VAL A 83 13.21 -2.89 -2.63
C VAL A 83 12.86 -1.48 -2.18
N ASN A 84 13.45 -1.01 -1.08
CA ASN A 84 13.13 0.27 -0.45
C ASN A 84 11.63 0.44 -0.11
N ALA A 85 10.94 -0.67 0.19
CA ALA A 85 9.58 -0.64 0.70
C ALA A 85 9.62 -0.61 2.24
N LEU A 86 8.72 0.17 2.83
CA LEU A 86 8.53 0.18 4.28
C LEU A 86 7.67 -1.02 4.68
N CYS A 87 8.16 -1.86 5.60
CA CYS A 87 7.35 -2.89 6.24
C CYS A 87 6.41 -2.23 7.26
N LEU A 88 5.10 -2.47 7.13
CA LEU A 88 4.07 -1.87 7.99
C LEU A 88 3.59 -2.88 9.04
N PRO A 89 3.46 -2.46 10.32
CA PRO A 89 2.85 -3.29 11.35
C PRO A 89 1.36 -3.53 11.04
N GLU A 90 0.77 -4.61 11.55
CA GLU A 90 -0.60 -5.04 11.22
C GLU A 90 -1.65 -3.93 11.37
N VAL A 91 -1.51 -3.08 12.39
CA VAL A 91 -2.41 -1.93 12.64
C VAL A 91 -2.36 -0.85 11.54
N ASP A 92 -1.23 -0.73 10.85
CA ASP A 92 -0.98 0.27 9.80
C ASP A 92 -1.13 -0.32 8.39
N GLN A 93 -1.39 -1.63 8.27
CA GLN A 93 -1.72 -2.29 7.00
C GLN A 93 -3.12 -1.92 6.50
N LEU A 94 -3.79 -0.97 7.16
CA LEU A 94 -5.09 -0.46 6.79
C LEU A 94 -5.08 -0.08 5.31
N ARG A 95 -5.78 -0.88 4.52
CA ARG A 95 -5.89 -0.69 3.09
C ARG A 95 -6.70 0.61 2.91
N LEU A 96 -6.09 1.63 2.32
CA LEU A 96 -6.76 2.89 1.97
C LEU A 96 -7.95 2.80 0.97
N PRO A 97 -8.30 1.66 0.31
CA PRO A 97 -9.62 1.52 -0.29
C PRO A 97 -10.75 1.70 0.71
N GLU A 98 -10.51 1.36 1.98
CA GLU A 98 -11.50 1.60 3.03
C GLU A 98 -11.60 3.07 3.40
N VAL A 99 -10.55 3.88 3.31
CA VAL A 99 -10.71 5.33 3.46
C VAL A 99 -11.51 5.91 2.28
N GLY A 100 -11.28 5.44 1.05
CA GLY A 100 -12.12 5.80 -0.09
C GLY A 100 -13.60 5.42 0.10
N ALA A 101 -13.88 4.20 0.59
CA ALA A 101 -15.22 3.70 0.84
C ALA A 101 -15.89 4.31 2.10
N VAL A 102 -15.12 4.56 3.16
CA VAL A 102 -15.54 5.25 4.38
C VAL A 102 -15.84 6.72 4.07
N LEU A 103 -15.07 7.35 3.19
CA LEU A 103 -15.35 8.70 2.72
C LEU A 103 -16.54 8.75 1.75
N GLU A 104 -16.73 7.76 0.87
CA GLU A 104 -17.97 7.66 0.07
C GLU A 104 -19.22 7.45 0.95
N LYS A 105 -19.10 6.67 2.04
CA LYS A 105 -20.17 6.52 3.04
C LYS A 105 -20.37 7.74 3.93
N ALA A 106 -19.33 8.54 4.19
CA ALA A 106 -19.43 9.76 4.99
C ALA A 106 -19.95 10.97 4.19
N CYS A 107 -19.97 10.87 2.85
CA CYS A 107 -20.45 11.91 1.93
C CYS A 107 -21.83 11.57 1.31
N ALA A 108 -22.47 10.48 1.74
CA ALA A 108 -23.86 10.12 1.40
C ALA A 108 -24.79 10.47 2.57
#